data_AF-A0A6P4J4X0-F1
#
_entry.id   AF-A0A6P4J4X0-F1
#
_cell.length_a   1.000
_cell.length_b   1.000
_cell.length_c   1.000
_cell.angle_alpha   90.00
_cell.angle_beta   90.00
_cell.angle_gamma   90.00
#
_symmetry.space_group_name_H-M   'P 1'
#
loop_
_entity.id
_entity.type
_entity.pdbx_description
1 polymer ?
#
loop_
_entity_poly.entity_id
_entity_poly.type
_entity_poly.pdbx_seq_one_letter_code
_entity_poly.pdbx_strand_id
1 'polypeptide(L)'
;MKLLELLFLVLYYHIVQGLARRRPNHGCLIRNKYKHELSCHSPRRVFYVFHRSIFDCVQVISNCPRMYPWNEYESLQDCRDDCAYHMQIPTPTPAQGKEAAGGQNKEGAEATAAAGAAEAPAVAGGEEAPPAAGAEGGEAAEAEAPAAK
;
A
#
# COMPACT_ATOMS: atom_id res chain seq x y z
N MET A 1 35.52 7.35 16.32
CA MET A 1 34.97 5.98 16.42
C MET A 1 33.45 5.95 16.50
N LYS A 2 32.79 6.88 17.21
CA LYS A 2 31.31 6.97 17.28
C LYS A 2 30.60 7.04 15.92
N LEU A 3 31.19 7.70 14.92
CA LEU A 3 30.60 7.77 13.57
C LEU A 3 30.57 6.40 12.88
N LEU A 4 31.60 5.58 13.06
CA LEU A 4 31.65 4.21 12.51
C LEU A 4 30.60 3.32 13.19
N GLU A 5 30.47 3.40 14.52
CA GLU A 5 29.46 2.65 15.27
C GLU A 5 28.02 3.00 14.82
N LEU A 6 27.72 4.28 14.62
CA LEU A 6 26.42 4.73 14.11
C LEU A 6 26.15 4.19 12.70
N LEU A 7 27.15 4.23 11.80
CA LEU A 7 27.02 3.68 10.46
C LEU A 7 26.76 2.16 10.48
N PHE A 8 27.44 1.41 11.35
CA PHE A 8 27.20 -0.02 11.51
C PHE A 8 25.78 -0.31 12.01
N LEU A 9 25.26 0.46 12.98
CA LEU A 9 23.89 0.29 13.46
C LEU A 9 22.84 0.57 12.38
N VAL A 10 23.04 1.62 11.58
CA VAL A 10 22.14 1.96 10.47
C VAL A 10 22.17 0.86 9.40
N LEU A 11 23.37 0.42 9.00
CA LEU A 11 23.51 -0.69 8.05
C LEU A 11 22.89 -1.98 8.57
N TYR A 12 23.12 -2.33 9.83
CA TYR A 12 22.53 -3.49 10.48
C TYR A 12 21.00 -3.42 10.47
N TYR A 13 20.43 -2.27 10.82
CA TYR A 13 18.98 -2.05 10.79
C TYR A 13 18.39 -2.26 9.40
N HIS A 14 19.02 -1.69 8.36
CA HIS A 14 18.58 -1.89 6.97
C HIS A 14 18.70 -3.35 6.50
N ILE A 15 19.76 -4.07 6.89
CA ILE A 15 19.92 -5.48 6.57
C ILE A 15 18.80 -6.31 7.23
N VAL A 16 18.52 -6.08 8.51
CA VAL A 16 17.48 -6.79 9.26
C VAL A 16 16.10 -6.52 8.64
N GLN A 17 15.78 -5.27 8.33
CA GLN A 17 14.53 -4.92 7.64
C GLN A 17 14.43 -5.57 6.26
N GLY A 18 15.52 -5.55 5.48
CA GLY A 18 15.57 -6.15 4.16
C GLY A 18 15.35 -7.67 4.20
N LEU A 19 15.86 -8.36 5.22
CA LEU A 19 15.63 -9.78 5.42
C LEU A 19 14.19 -10.09 5.86
N ALA A 20 13.59 -9.25 6.71
CA ALA A 20 12.20 -9.42 7.13
C ALA A 20 11.24 -9.34 5.95
N ARG A 21 11.43 -8.37 5.05
CA ARG A 21 10.63 -8.19 3.82
C ARG A 21 10.71 -9.35 2.82
N ARG A 22 11.71 -10.22 2.95
CA ARG A 22 11.89 -11.41 2.09
C ARG A 22 11.19 -12.65 2.61
N ARG A 23 10.60 -12.60 3.80
CA ARG A 23 9.85 -13.75 4.34
C ARG A 23 8.42 -13.72 3.80
N PRO A 24 7.86 -14.86 3.39
CA PRO A 24 6.47 -14.93 2.99
C PRO A 24 5.55 -14.69 4.20
N ASN A 25 4.69 -13.68 4.11
CA ASN A 25 3.60 -13.47 5.06
C ASN A 25 2.26 -13.83 4.38
N HIS A 26 1.74 -15.02 4.71
CA HIS A 26 0.47 -15.49 4.15
C HIS A 26 -0.76 -14.71 4.64
N GLY A 27 -0.64 -13.89 5.70
CA GLY A 27 -1.70 -13.01 6.18
C GLY A 27 -2.18 -12.03 5.11
N CYS A 28 -1.25 -11.52 4.29
CA CYS A 28 -1.53 -10.66 3.15
C CYS A 28 -2.46 -11.29 2.10
N LEU A 29 -2.45 -12.63 1.97
CA LEU A 29 -3.22 -13.34 0.95
C LEU A 29 -4.66 -13.67 1.39
N ILE A 30 -5.04 -13.29 2.61
CA ILE A 30 -6.38 -13.51 3.13
C ILE A 30 -7.37 -12.62 2.39
N ARG A 31 -8.43 -13.25 1.88
CA ARG A 31 -9.53 -12.54 1.23
C ARG A 31 -10.42 -11.90 2.30
N ASN A 32 -10.32 -10.58 2.43
CA ASN A 32 -11.19 -9.81 3.30
C ASN A 32 -12.61 -9.80 2.70
N LYS A 33 -13.61 -10.22 3.50
CA LYS A 33 -15.03 -10.19 3.14
C LYS A 33 -15.77 -9.24 4.08
N TYR A 34 -15.81 -7.97 3.71
CA TYR A 34 -16.52 -6.98 4.51
C TYR A 34 -18.02 -7.23 4.49
N LYS A 35 -18.66 -7.04 5.66
CA LYS A 35 -20.11 -6.92 5.74
C LYS A 35 -20.56 -5.68 4.97
N HIS A 36 -21.84 -5.65 4.59
CA HIS A 36 -22.42 -4.46 3.98
C HIS A 36 -22.35 -3.27 4.95
N GLU A 37 -21.99 -2.08 4.47
CA GLU A 37 -21.76 -0.91 5.33
C GLU A 37 -22.96 -0.54 6.20
N LEU A 38 -24.18 -0.74 5.69
CA LEU A 38 -25.43 -0.52 6.44
C LEU A 38 -25.56 -1.36 7.72
N SER A 39 -24.84 -2.50 7.81
CA SER A 39 -24.85 -3.36 9.01
C SER A 39 -23.80 -2.95 10.05
N CYS A 40 -22.94 -2.00 9.70
CA CYS A 40 -21.81 -1.57 10.51
C CYS A 40 -22.11 -0.23 11.18
N HIS A 41 -21.88 -0.16 12.50
CA HIS A 41 -22.20 1.00 13.33
C HIS A 41 -20.92 1.64 13.91
N SER A 42 -19.82 1.60 13.16
CA SER A 42 -18.54 2.20 13.56
C SER A 42 -18.29 3.49 12.75
N PRO A 43 -17.54 4.47 13.28
CA PRO A 43 -17.13 5.62 12.50
C PRO A 43 -16.39 5.20 11.23
N ARG A 44 -16.50 6.03 10.19
CA ARG A 44 -15.76 5.85 8.94
C ARG A 44 -14.26 5.88 9.21
N ARG A 45 -13.54 4.88 8.73
CA ARG A 45 -12.08 4.77 8.83
C ARG A 45 -11.46 4.55 7.46
N VAL A 46 -10.19 4.92 7.36
CA VAL A 46 -9.34 4.71 6.20
C VAL A 46 -8.22 3.76 6.60
N PHE A 47 -7.97 2.75 5.79
CA PHE A 47 -6.93 1.76 6.03
C PHE A 47 -6.41 1.20 4.70
N TYR A 48 -5.33 0.44 4.75
CA TYR A 48 -4.71 -0.17 3.59
C TYR A 48 -4.82 -1.69 3.67
N VAL A 49 -5.04 -2.34 2.53
CA VAL A 49 -5.09 -3.80 2.42
C VAL A 49 -4.30 -4.25 1.21
N PHE A 50 -3.67 -5.41 1.28
CA PHE A 50 -3.04 -6.03 0.13
C PHE A 50 -4.10 -6.68 -0.78
N HIS A 51 -4.12 -6.27 -2.05
CA HIS A 51 -5.05 -6.77 -3.05
C HIS A 51 -4.37 -7.78 -3.98
N ARG A 52 -4.68 -9.06 -3.75
CA ARG A 52 -4.03 -10.22 -4.42
C ARG A 52 -4.05 -10.17 -5.95
N SER A 53 -5.07 -9.60 -6.59
CA SER A 53 -5.16 -9.60 -8.06
C SER A 53 -4.27 -8.56 -8.74
N ILE A 54 -3.92 -7.48 -8.03
CA ILE A 54 -3.06 -6.41 -8.56
C ILE A 54 -1.66 -6.45 -7.95
N PHE A 55 -1.43 -7.33 -6.98
CA PHE A 55 -0.17 -7.49 -6.25
C PHE A 55 0.32 -6.18 -5.62
N ASP A 56 -0.59 -5.36 -5.10
CA ASP A 56 -0.27 -4.07 -4.46
C ASP A 56 -1.23 -3.76 -3.29
N CYS A 57 -0.87 -2.78 -2.48
CA CYS A 57 -1.68 -2.26 -1.39
C CYS A 57 -2.63 -1.16 -1.88
N VAL A 58 -3.90 -1.28 -1.50
CA VAL A 58 -4.96 -0.34 -1.86
C VAL A 58 -5.54 0.32 -0.62
N GLN A 59 -5.92 1.59 -0.76
CA GLN A 59 -6.67 2.31 0.27
C GLN A 59 -8.14 1.85 0.25
N VAL A 60 -8.67 1.54 1.42
CA VAL A 60 -10.07 1.16 1.62
C VAL A 60 -10.68 2.09 2.65
N ILE A 61 -11.89 2.55 2.37
CA ILE A 61 -12.70 3.36 3.27
C ILE A 61 -13.87 2.49 3.71
N SER A 62 -14.09 2.37 5.02
CA SER A 62 -15.24 1.62 5.53
C SER A 62 -15.74 2.13 6.87
N ASN A 63 -17.03 1.95 7.13
CA ASN A 63 -17.66 2.18 8.44
C ASN A 63 -17.69 0.91 9.31
N CYS A 64 -17.09 -0.19 8.85
CA CYS A 64 -17.01 -1.43 9.62
C CYS A 64 -15.79 -1.43 10.55
N PRO A 65 -15.89 -1.98 11.76
CA PRO A 65 -14.75 -2.12 12.66
C PRO A 65 -13.67 -3.02 12.02
N ARG A 66 -12.48 -3.04 12.61
CA ARG A 66 -11.38 -3.91 12.18
C ARG A 66 -11.80 -5.38 12.28
N MET A 67 -12.03 -6.01 11.13
CA MET A 67 -12.47 -7.41 11.06
C MET A 67 -11.31 -8.35 10.72
N TYR A 68 -10.35 -7.89 9.91
CA TYR A 68 -9.25 -8.70 9.43
C TYR A 68 -7.90 -8.14 9.89
N PRO A 69 -7.39 -8.53 11.07
CA PRO A 69 -6.20 -7.91 11.63
C PRO A 69 -4.93 -8.13 10.79
N TRP A 70 -4.86 -9.20 9.98
CA TRP A 70 -3.65 -9.58 9.26
C TRP A 70 -3.53 -8.98 7.86
N ASN A 71 -4.57 -8.31 7.37
CA ASN A 71 -4.57 -7.65 6.06
C ASN A 71 -5.33 -6.32 6.14
N GLU A 72 -5.20 -5.61 7.27
CA GLU A 72 -5.70 -4.26 7.49
C GLU A 72 -4.63 -3.46 8.23
N TYR A 73 -4.06 -2.48 7.53
CA TYR A 73 -2.93 -1.67 7.97
C TYR A 73 -3.35 -0.20 8.08
N GLU A 74 -2.76 0.52 9.03
CA GLU A 74 -3.05 1.95 9.25
C GLU A 74 -2.34 2.83 8.22
N SER A 75 -1.19 2.39 7.71
CA SER A 75 -0.42 3.11 6.70
C SER A 75 -0.12 2.27 5.45
N LEU A 76 0.09 2.96 4.33
CA LEU A 76 0.52 2.34 3.08
C LEU A 76 1.88 1.66 3.23
N GLN A 77 2.78 2.29 4.00
CA GLN A 77 4.14 1.79 4.19
C GLN A 77 4.14 0.48 4.96
N ASP A 78 3.31 0.34 6.00
CA ASP A 78 3.21 -0.90 6.76
C ASP A 78 2.68 -2.05 5.89
N CYS A 79 1.67 -1.77 5.07
CA CYS A 79 1.15 -2.75 4.12
C CYS A 79 2.21 -3.19 3.11
N ARG A 80 2.99 -2.23 2.57
CA ARG A 80 4.08 -2.51 1.63
C ARG A 80 5.22 -3.30 2.25
N ASP A 81 5.57 -2.99 3.48
CA ASP A 81 6.66 -3.66 4.18
C ASP A 81 6.29 -5.08 4.58
N ASP A 82 5.06 -5.30 5.06
CA ASP A 82 4.59 -6.62 5.48
C ASP A 82 4.29 -7.55 4.29
N CYS A 83 3.76 -6.98 3.19
CA CYS A 83 3.38 -7.74 2.00
C CYS A 83 4.41 -7.66 0.85
N ALA A 84 5.60 -7.10 1.10
CA ALA A 84 6.66 -6.90 0.09
C ALA A 84 6.97 -8.15 -0.73
N TYR A 85 6.98 -9.32 -0.08
CA TYR A 85 7.22 -10.61 -0.73
C TYR A 85 6.19 -10.93 -1.83
N HIS A 86 4.94 -10.53 -1.62
CA HIS A 86 3.82 -10.81 -2.52
C HIS A 86 3.57 -9.71 -3.56
N MET A 87 4.26 -8.58 -3.48
CA MET A 87 4.13 -7.46 -4.43
C MET A 87 4.83 -7.68 -5.78
N GLN A 88 5.48 -8.83 -5.94
CA GLN A 88 6.17 -9.18 -7.18
C GLN A 88 5.14 -9.76 -8.15
N ILE A 89 5.06 -9.17 -9.35
CA ILE A 89 4.27 -9.75 -10.44
C ILE A 89 4.88 -11.13 -10.73
N PRO A 90 4.11 -12.23 -10.61
CA PRO A 90 4.61 -13.54 -10.97
C PRO A 90 5.00 -13.51 -12.45
N THR A 91 6.29 -13.53 -12.77
CA THR A 91 6.73 -13.83 -14.13
C THR A 91 6.26 -15.24 -14.45
N PRO A 92 5.48 -15.45 -15.52
CA PRO A 92 5.05 -16.78 -15.88
C PRO A 92 6.30 -17.62 -16.10
N THR A 93 6.48 -18.67 -15.28
CA THR A 93 7.48 -19.69 -15.55
C THR A 93 7.16 -20.24 -16.94
N PRO A 94 8.11 -20.25 -17.90
CA PRO A 94 7.84 -20.85 -19.20
C PRO A 94 7.38 -22.27 -18.95
N ALA A 95 6.17 -22.59 -19.42
CA ALA A 95 5.62 -23.92 -19.32
C ALA A 95 6.67 -24.87 -19.88
N GLN A 96 7.18 -25.78 -19.05
CA GLN A 96 7.95 -26.91 -19.54
C GLN A 96 6.95 -27.76 -20.33
N GLY A 97 6.82 -27.43 -21.61
CA GLY A 97 6.04 -28.21 -22.55
C GLY A 97 6.60 -29.61 -22.57
N LYS A 98 5.76 -30.59 -22.21
CA LYS A 98 5.95 -31.95 -22.71
C LYS A 98 5.96 -31.85 -24.23
N GLU A 99 7.07 -32.26 -24.83
CA GLU A 99 7.27 -32.31 -26.27
C GLU A 99 6.10 -33.03 -26.95
N ALA A 100 5.41 -32.31 -27.83
CA ALA A 100 4.76 -32.89 -28.99
C ALA A 100 5.40 -32.23 -30.21
N ALA A 101 6.09 -33.05 -30.99
CA ALA A 101 6.82 -32.67 -32.19
C ALA A 101 5.94 -31.91 -33.19
N GLY A 102 6.50 -30.89 -33.83
CA GLY A 102 5.99 -30.40 -35.11
C GLY A 102 6.22 -28.92 -35.40
N GLY A 103 7.13 -28.64 -36.33
CA GLY A 103 6.97 -27.53 -37.29
C GLY A 103 7.74 -26.25 -36.99
N GLN A 104 8.87 -26.10 -37.69
CA GLN A 104 9.64 -24.88 -37.81
C GLN A 104 8.85 -23.78 -38.55
N ASN A 105 9.06 -22.51 -38.19
CA ASN A 105 9.29 -21.46 -39.18
C ASN A 105 10.11 -20.30 -38.57
N LYS A 106 11.20 -19.98 -39.29
CA LYS A 106 12.09 -18.84 -39.09
C LYS A 106 11.55 -17.65 -39.89
N GLU A 107 11.56 -16.47 -39.29
CA GLU A 107 11.78 -15.13 -39.86
C GLU A 107 11.83 -14.20 -38.63
N GLY A 108 12.88 -13.46 -38.26
CA GLY A 108 13.90 -12.80 -39.07
C GLY A 108 13.50 -11.34 -39.25
N ALA A 109 13.86 -10.44 -38.33
CA ALA A 109 14.05 -9.01 -38.61
C ALA A 109 14.54 -8.27 -37.36
N GLU A 110 15.85 -8.02 -37.34
CA GLU A 110 16.48 -6.93 -36.61
C GLU A 110 16.20 -5.64 -37.37
N ALA A 111 15.79 -4.56 -36.69
CA ALA A 111 15.91 -3.20 -37.22
C ALA A 111 16.04 -2.19 -36.06
N THR A 112 17.19 -1.54 -36.07
CA THR A 112 17.66 -0.45 -35.23
C THR A 112 17.02 0.90 -35.57
N ALA A 113 17.02 1.78 -34.56
CA ALA A 113 17.41 3.20 -34.60
C ALA A 113 16.35 4.32 -34.57
N ALA A 114 16.75 5.33 -33.77
CA ALA A 114 16.61 6.78 -33.94
C ALA A 114 15.43 7.53 -33.27
N ALA A 115 15.77 8.10 -32.11
CA ALA A 115 15.64 9.51 -31.70
C ALA A 115 14.67 10.46 -32.44
N GLY A 116 13.89 11.20 -31.64
CA GLY A 116 13.25 12.46 -32.02
C GLY A 116 12.63 13.15 -30.80
N ALA A 117 13.22 14.29 -30.42
CA ALA A 117 12.75 15.18 -29.35
C ALA A 117 11.72 16.20 -29.87
N ALA A 118 11.22 17.02 -28.92
CA ALA A 118 10.25 18.13 -29.03
C ALA A 118 8.78 17.67 -28.90
N GLU A 119 7.90 18.29 -28.10
CA GLU A 119 7.95 19.55 -27.35
C GLU A 119 6.85 19.48 -26.26
N ALA A 120 7.03 20.21 -25.17
CA ALA A 120 6.01 20.44 -24.16
C ALA A 120 5.00 21.51 -24.63
N PRO A 121 3.80 21.53 -24.04
CA PRO A 121 3.29 22.80 -23.55
C PRO A 121 2.88 22.74 -22.07
N ALA A 122 3.34 23.74 -21.30
CA ALA A 122 2.64 24.26 -20.13
C ALA A 122 1.25 24.79 -20.56
N VAL A 123 0.21 24.96 -19.74
CA VAL A 123 0.11 25.78 -18.52
C VAL A 123 -1.21 25.48 -17.78
N ALA A 124 -1.29 25.93 -16.52
CA ALA A 124 -2.47 26.29 -15.71
C ALA A 124 -3.24 25.11 -15.09
N GLY A 125 -3.45 25.02 -13.78
CA GLY A 125 -3.61 26.06 -12.76
C GLY A 125 -4.96 25.79 -12.10
N GLY A 126 -4.97 25.44 -10.81
CA GLY A 126 -6.18 25.01 -10.12
C GLY A 126 -5.90 24.59 -8.68
N GLU A 127 -5.47 25.56 -7.88
CA GLU A 127 -5.42 25.49 -6.42
C GLU A 127 -6.87 25.53 -5.90
N GLU A 128 -7.41 24.39 -5.47
CA GLU A 128 -8.67 24.35 -4.71
C GLU A 128 -8.35 24.30 -3.23
N ALA A 129 -8.47 25.47 -2.60
CA ALA A 129 -8.56 25.63 -1.16
C ALA A 129 -9.83 24.94 -0.62
N PRO A 130 -9.78 24.27 0.55
CA PRO A 130 -10.99 23.88 1.26
C PRO A 130 -11.70 25.11 1.84
N PRO A 131 -13.05 25.13 1.89
CA PRO A 131 -13.79 26.27 2.43
C PRO A 131 -13.63 26.38 3.95
N ALA A 132 -13.40 27.61 4.41
CA ALA A 132 -13.58 28.03 5.79
C ALA A 132 -15.02 28.55 6.00
N ALA A 133 -15.73 27.98 6.97
CA ALA A 133 -16.82 28.58 7.76
C ALA A 133 -17.29 27.51 8.79
N GLY A 134 -17.43 27.75 10.08
CA GLY A 134 -17.36 29.00 10.82
C GLY A 134 -17.04 28.76 12.30
N ALA A 135 -16.63 29.85 12.94
CA ALA A 135 -16.45 29.99 14.36
C ALA A 135 -17.75 30.51 14.98
N GLU A 136 -18.27 29.80 15.98
CA GLU A 136 -18.96 30.32 17.18
C GLU A 136 -18.57 29.28 18.26
N GLY A 137 -17.78 29.58 19.28
CA GLY A 137 -17.93 30.65 20.27
C GLY A 137 -18.41 29.98 21.57
N GLY A 138 -17.62 30.02 22.65
CA GLY A 138 -18.12 29.67 24.00
C GLY A 138 -17.15 28.91 24.89
N GLU A 139 -16.19 29.63 25.46
CA GLU A 139 -15.45 29.29 26.67
C GLU A 139 -16.38 29.33 27.89
N ALA A 140 -16.30 28.34 28.80
CA ALA A 140 -16.58 28.51 30.23
C ALA A 140 -16.10 27.29 31.03
N ALA A 141 -15.57 27.60 32.21
CA ALA A 141 -14.80 26.77 33.11
C ALA A 141 -15.64 25.97 34.14
N GLU A 142 -14.89 25.13 34.87
CA GLU A 142 -15.01 24.83 36.31
C GLU A 142 -16.10 23.90 36.88
N ALA A 143 -15.58 22.82 37.50
CA ALA A 143 -15.82 22.29 38.85
C ALA A 143 -17.25 22.13 39.41
N GLU A 144 -17.62 20.90 39.76
CA GLU A 144 -17.84 20.45 41.17
C GLU A 144 -18.14 18.94 41.25
N ALA A 145 -17.65 18.30 42.31
CA ALA A 145 -18.07 16.97 42.78
C ALA A 145 -18.76 17.14 44.16
N PRO A 146 -19.20 16.08 44.85
CA PRO A 146 -20.22 15.07 44.54
C PRO A 146 -21.47 15.23 45.44
N ALA A 147 -22.58 14.56 45.11
CA ALA A 147 -23.73 14.44 46.02
C ALA A 147 -24.00 12.97 46.39
N ALA A 148 -24.03 12.75 47.70
CA ALA A 148 -24.30 11.49 48.37
C ALA A 148 -25.75 11.01 48.20
N LYS A 149 -25.93 9.69 48.32
CA LYS A 149 -27.11 9.10 48.94
C LYS A 149 -26.75 7.76 49.57
#